data_AF-A0A534MN25-F1
#
_entry.id   AF-A0A534MN25-F1
#
_cell.length_a   1.000
_cell.length_b   1.000
_cell.length_c   1.000
_cell.angle_alpha   90.00
_cell.angle_beta   90.00
_cell.angle_gamma   90.00
#
_symmetry.space_group_name_H-M   'P 1'
#
loop_
_entity.id
_entity.type
_entity.pdbx_description
1 polymer ?
#
loop_
_entity_poly.entity_id
_entity_poly.type
_entity_poly.pdbx_seq_one_letter_code
_entity_poly.pdbx_strand_id
1 'polypeptide(L)'
;MFPLWVALAGMLSMVGPVAAHDRVTVGEYELTVGWRSEPAVAGGLNGLDLGIEHHFSNGTSAWVAGIGRDLNATLTTGPALVVRALEPQFDRPGWYTFDVIPTVPGAYSVRIAGRLNATTPVDVTVGLDPVAQTSYYQFPVTEPTATDLQNSIAQLNAQLAALQTLLTILIGVALVAVLIGAASLVLTVRASRSMRRAP
;
A
#
# COMPACT_ATOMS: atom_id res chain seq x y z
N MET A 1 -36.90 -4.90 -34.81
CA MET A 1 -37.24 -3.64 -34.12
C MET A 1 -37.49 -4.00 -32.65
N PHE A 2 -36.62 -3.53 -31.75
CA PHE A 2 -36.64 -3.68 -30.27
C PHE A 2 -37.93 -3.07 -29.64
N PRO A 3 -38.33 -3.38 -28.38
CA PRO A 3 -37.47 -3.49 -27.17
C PRO A 3 -37.75 -4.73 -26.29
N LEU A 4 -36.74 -5.38 -25.65
CA LEU A 4 -35.93 -5.00 -24.47
C LEU A 4 -36.78 -4.50 -23.29
N TRP A 5 -36.39 -4.89 -22.06
CA TRP A 5 -36.90 -4.51 -20.73
C TRP A 5 -37.60 -5.64 -19.97
N VAL A 6 -36.81 -6.54 -19.36
CA VAL A 6 -37.20 -7.19 -18.10
C VAL A 6 -36.09 -7.00 -17.09
N ALA A 7 -36.31 -6.00 -16.25
CA ALA A 7 -36.01 -5.91 -14.82
C ALA A 7 -34.73 -6.59 -14.30
N LEU A 8 -33.64 -5.82 -14.26
CA LEU A 8 -32.52 -6.04 -13.34
C LEU A 8 -32.93 -5.53 -11.94
N ALA A 9 -33.79 -6.26 -11.25
CA ALA A 9 -34.24 -5.96 -9.89
C ALA A 9 -33.93 -7.15 -8.98
N GLY A 10 -32.80 -7.10 -8.27
CA GLY A 10 -32.47 -8.16 -7.31
C GLY A 10 -31.00 -8.27 -6.92
N MET A 11 -30.29 -7.17 -6.68
CA MET A 11 -29.10 -7.19 -5.82
C MET A 11 -29.39 -6.32 -4.62
N LEU A 12 -30.22 -6.85 -3.72
CA LEU A 12 -30.35 -6.35 -2.37
C LEU A 12 -29.07 -6.77 -1.65
N SER A 13 -28.05 -5.91 -1.70
CA SER A 13 -26.83 -6.07 -0.92
C SER A 13 -27.21 -6.22 0.54
N MET A 14 -26.98 -7.41 1.10
CA MET A 14 -27.04 -7.63 2.54
C MET A 14 -25.89 -6.84 3.17
N VAL A 15 -26.14 -5.58 3.51
CA VAL A 15 -25.25 -4.81 4.37
C VAL A 15 -25.50 -5.32 5.77
N GLY A 16 -24.76 -6.36 6.17
CA GLY A 16 -24.65 -6.72 7.57
C GLY A 16 -24.07 -5.53 8.35
N PRO A 17 -24.39 -5.38 9.65
CA PRO A 17 -23.66 -4.42 10.49
C PRO A 17 -22.19 -4.80 10.44
N VAL A 18 -21.36 -3.95 9.85
CA VAL A 18 -19.91 -4.02 10.06
C VAL A 18 -19.72 -3.58 11.50
N ALA A 19 -19.48 -4.56 12.38
CA ALA A 19 -18.92 -4.23 13.68
C ALA A 19 -17.52 -3.68 13.39
N ALA A 20 -17.31 -2.40 13.71
CA ALA A 20 -16.02 -1.72 13.73
C ALA A 20 -14.88 -2.58 14.32
N HIS A 21 -15.22 -3.40 15.31
CA HIS A 21 -14.28 -4.28 15.99
C HIS A 21 -14.75 -5.72 15.95
N ASP A 22 -13.82 -6.62 15.60
CA ASP A 22 -14.01 -8.05 15.70
C ASP A 22 -13.85 -8.52 17.16
N ARG A 23 -14.61 -9.55 17.54
CA ARG A 23 -14.51 -10.19 18.85
C ARG A 23 -13.98 -11.61 18.71
N VAL A 24 -12.93 -11.92 19.47
CA VAL A 24 -12.29 -13.24 19.47
C VAL A 24 -12.20 -13.79 20.89
N THR A 25 -12.80 -14.96 21.11
CA THR A 25 -12.74 -15.64 22.41
C THR A 25 -11.49 -16.52 22.50
N VAL A 26 -10.74 -16.39 23.60
CA VAL A 26 -9.54 -17.17 23.91
C VAL A 26 -9.66 -17.72 25.34
N GLY A 27 -10.21 -18.92 25.47
CA GLY A 27 -10.54 -19.48 26.78
C GLY A 27 -11.60 -18.64 27.48
N GLU A 28 -11.27 -18.13 28.66
CA GLU A 28 -12.14 -17.24 29.45
C GLU A 28 -12.04 -15.76 29.02
N TYR A 29 -11.20 -15.42 28.05
CA TYR A 29 -10.97 -14.05 27.62
C TYR A 29 -11.71 -13.73 26.32
N GLU A 30 -12.14 -12.49 26.17
CA GLU A 30 -12.59 -11.93 24.91
C GLU A 30 -11.68 -10.77 24.50
N LEU A 31 -11.19 -10.82 23.27
CA LEU A 31 -10.43 -9.77 22.64
C LEU A 31 -11.34 -9.00 21.69
N THR A 32 -11.46 -7.69 21.91
CA THR A 32 -12.09 -6.76 20.95
C THR A 32 -10.98 -6.11 20.14
N VAL A 33 -10.99 -6.26 18.81
CA VAL A 33 -9.87 -5.92 17.94
C VAL A 33 -10.35 -5.09 16.75
N GLY A 34 -9.79 -3.89 16.57
CA GLY A 34 -10.15 -3.00 15.46
C GLY A 34 -9.13 -1.89 15.23
N TRP A 35 -9.49 -0.88 14.44
CA TRP A 35 -8.70 0.35 14.33
C TRP A 35 -9.08 1.32 15.44
N ARG A 36 -8.10 2.07 15.97
CA ARG A 36 -8.32 3.09 17.00
C ARG A 36 -9.17 4.25 16.50
N SER A 37 -8.96 4.65 15.25
CA SER A 37 -9.76 5.67 14.58
C SER A 37 -10.33 5.12 13.29
N GLU A 38 -11.65 5.26 13.14
CA GLU A 38 -12.39 4.71 12.01
C GLU A 38 -13.21 5.77 11.27
N PRO A 39 -13.26 5.71 9.91
CA PRO A 39 -12.54 4.75 9.06
C PRO A 39 -11.02 4.97 9.11
N ALA A 40 -10.25 3.89 8.98
CA ALA A 40 -8.80 4.01 8.84
C ALA A 40 -8.48 4.60 7.46
N VAL A 41 -7.63 5.62 7.42
CA VAL A 41 -7.29 6.32 6.16
C VAL A 41 -5.79 6.26 5.92
N ALA A 42 -5.40 5.96 4.68
CA ALA A 42 -3.99 5.96 4.30
C ALA A 42 -3.35 7.36 4.53
N GLY A 43 -2.11 7.38 4.99
CA GLY A 43 -1.35 8.59 5.32
C GLY A 43 -1.75 9.27 6.64
N GLY A 44 -2.82 8.84 7.32
CA GLY A 44 -3.23 9.34 8.63
C GLY A 44 -2.62 8.54 9.78
N LEU A 45 -2.33 9.22 10.91
CA LEU A 45 -1.98 8.54 12.15
C LEU A 45 -3.18 7.73 12.65
N ASN A 46 -2.94 6.47 12.96
CA ASN A 46 -3.91 5.55 13.52
C ASN A 46 -3.21 4.57 14.48
N GLY A 47 -3.93 3.55 14.94
CA GLY A 47 -3.38 2.50 15.78
C GLY A 47 -4.33 1.33 15.92
N LEU A 48 -3.87 0.27 16.57
CA LEU A 48 -4.73 -0.85 16.97
C LEU A 48 -5.65 -0.42 18.12
N ASP A 49 -6.94 -0.75 18.09
CA ASP A 49 -7.77 -0.73 19.30
C ASP A 49 -7.94 -2.17 19.79
N LEU A 50 -7.26 -2.51 20.89
CA LEU A 50 -7.30 -3.84 21.47
C LEU A 50 -7.85 -3.79 22.88
N GLY A 51 -9.10 -4.18 23.06
CA GLY A 51 -9.71 -4.42 24.37
C GLY A 51 -9.54 -5.87 24.80
N ILE A 52 -9.19 -6.11 26.05
CA ILE A 52 -9.07 -7.47 26.61
C ILE A 52 -9.92 -7.57 27.87
N GLU A 53 -10.94 -8.42 27.82
CA GLU A 53 -11.85 -8.68 28.91
C GLU A 53 -11.73 -10.14 29.38
N HIS A 54 -11.78 -10.36 30.69
CA HIS A 54 -11.84 -11.69 31.32
C HIS A 54 -13.27 -11.95 31.78
N HIS A 55 -13.87 -13.04 31.31
CA HIS A 55 -15.18 -13.52 31.74
C HIS A 55 -15.03 -14.58 32.83
N PHE A 56 -15.61 -14.30 33.99
CA PHE A 56 -15.60 -15.21 35.13
C PHE A 56 -16.77 -16.18 35.08
N SER A 57 -16.61 -17.35 35.69
CA SER A 57 -17.64 -18.40 35.77
C SER A 57 -18.92 -17.97 36.49
N ASN A 58 -18.87 -16.90 37.29
CA ASN A 58 -20.03 -16.30 37.95
C ASN A 58 -20.84 -15.35 37.03
N GLY A 59 -20.46 -15.24 35.75
CA GLY A 59 -21.13 -14.39 34.76
C GLY A 59 -20.73 -12.91 34.79
N THR A 60 -19.74 -12.53 35.60
CA THR A 60 -19.17 -11.17 35.60
C THR A 60 -17.96 -11.08 34.67
N SER A 61 -17.57 -9.86 34.32
CA SER A 61 -16.42 -9.60 33.47
C SER A 61 -15.53 -8.49 34.02
N ALA A 62 -14.23 -8.51 33.73
CA ALA A 62 -13.30 -7.45 34.08
C ALA A 62 -12.25 -7.18 32.98
N TRP A 63 -11.89 -5.90 32.82
CA TRP A 63 -10.82 -5.47 31.92
C TRP A 63 -9.44 -5.90 32.42
N VAL A 64 -8.60 -6.42 31.51
CA VAL A 64 -7.28 -6.99 31.84
C VAL A 64 -6.18 -5.96 31.60
N ALA A 65 -5.83 -5.21 32.64
CA ALA A 65 -4.76 -4.20 32.59
C ALA A 65 -3.36 -4.79 32.88
N GLY A 66 -2.31 -4.09 32.43
CA GLY A 66 -0.91 -4.38 32.79
C GLY A 66 -0.21 -5.49 31.99
N ILE A 67 -0.85 -6.11 31.00
CA ILE A 67 -0.29 -7.27 30.26
C ILE A 67 0.31 -6.91 28.89
N GLY A 68 0.34 -5.63 28.51
CA GLY A 68 0.82 -5.20 27.18
C GLY A 68 2.25 -5.63 26.84
N ARG A 69 3.11 -5.83 27.86
CA ARG A 69 4.49 -6.33 27.67
C ARG A 69 4.59 -7.83 27.44
N ASP A 70 3.54 -8.58 27.79
CA ASP A 70 3.45 -10.03 27.64
C ASP A 70 2.83 -10.44 26.29
N LEU A 71 2.46 -9.43 25.49
CA LEU A 71 1.83 -9.57 24.19
C LEU A 71 2.66 -8.87 23.12
N ASN A 72 2.59 -9.41 21.91
CA ASN A 72 3.17 -8.82 20.73
C ASN A 72 2.12 -8.70 19.64
N ALA A 73 2.09 -7.55 18.96
CA ALA A 73 1.19 -7.30 17.84
C ALA A 73 1.99 -7.22 16.54
N THR A 74 1.62 -8.05 15.56
CA THR A 74 2.19 -8.01 14.21
C THR A 74 1.13 -7.52 13.23
N LEU A 75 1.29 -6.31 12.72
CA LEU A 75 0.44 -5.76 11.66
C LEU A 75 0.96 -6.23 10.29
N THR A 76 0.05 -6.67 9.42
CA THR A 76 0.38 -7.21 8.10
C THR A 76 -0.49 -6.58 7.02
N THR A 77 0.09 -6.28 5.86
CA THR A 77 -0.62 -5.93 4.62
C THR A 77 0.15 -6.46 3.41
N GLY A 78 -0.50 -7.24 2.57
CA GLY A 78 0.17 -7.94 1.46
C GLY A 78 1.42 -8.71 1.94
N PRO A 79 2.61 -8.52 1.33
CA PRO A 79 3.85 -9.15 1.77
C PRO A 79 4.55 -8.41 2.93
N ALA A 80 4.08 -7.22 3.30
CA ALA A 80 4.71 -6.39 4.33
C ALA A 80 4.15 -6.73 5.71
N LEU A 81 5.04 -6.82 6.70
CA LEU A 81 4.67 -6.98 8.10
C LEU A 81 5.52 -6.08 8.98
N VAL A 82 4.97 -5.71 10.12
CA VAL A 82 5.72 -4.98 11.13
C VAL A 82 5.27 -5.38 12.53
N VAL A 83 6.26 -5.57 13.41
CA VAL A 83 6.04 -5.91 14.82
C VAL A 83 5.96 -4.62 15.64
N ARG A 84 5.02 -4.57 16.58
CA ARG A 84 4.74 -3.44 17.45
C ARG A 84 4.54 -3.89 18.89
N ALA A 85 5.18 -3.18 19.81
CA ALA A 85 4.89 -3.30 21.23
C ALA A 85 3.51 -2.69 21.51
N LEU A 86 2.80 -3.27 22.48
CA LEU A 86 1.49 -2.78 22.91
C LEU A 86 1.65 -1.84 24.11
N GLU A 87 1.07 -0.66 23.98
CA GLU A 87 1.03 0.37 25.01
C GLU A 87 -0.39 0.48 25.58
N PRO A 88 -0.55 0.71 26.89
CA PRO A 88 -1.86 0.99 27.46
C PRO A 88 -2.48 2.26 26.87
N GLN A 89 -3.79 2.24 26.65
CA GLN A 89 -4.51 3.44 26.26
C GLN A 89 -4.84 4.30 27.48
N PHE A 90 -4.61 5.60 27.37
CA PHE A 90 -4.93 6.56 28.43
C PHE A 90 -6.42 6.52 28.78
N ASP A 91 -6.74 6.52 30.08
CA ASP A 91 -8.09 6.44 30.64
C ASP A 91 -8.96 5.26 30.15
N ARG A 92 -8.36 4.21 29.57
CA ARG A 92 -9.04 2.98 29.15
C ARG A 92 -8.30 1.73 29.69
N PRO A 93 -8.46 1.37 30.97
CA PRO A 93 -7.83 0.17 31.53
C PRO A 93 -8.21 -1.10 30.76
N GLY A 94 -7.22 -1.95 30.50
CA GLY A 94 -7.38 -3.18 29.71
C GLY A 94 -7.53 -2.96 28.20
N TRP A 95 -7.39 -1.72 27.75
CA TRP A 95 -7.24 -1.39 26.33
C TRP A 95 -5.79 -1.06 26.01
N TYR A 96 -5.33 -1.57 24.88
CA TYR A 96 -3.97 -1.46 24.39
C TYR A 96 -3.94 -1.01 22.96
N THR A 97 -2.78 -0.53 22.54
CA THR A 97 -2.62 0.03 21.21
C THR A 97 -1.16 0.07 20.79
N PHE A 98 -0.93 0.39 19.52
CA PHE A 98 0.34 0.90 19.02
C PHE A 98 0.02 1.95 17.98
N ASP A 99 0.94 2.89 17.75
CA ASP A 99 0.79 3.89 16.70
C ASP A 99 1.33 3.39 15.35
N VAL A 100 0.61 3.70 14.28
CA VAL A 100 1.01 3.42 12.90
C VAL A 100 0.40 4.45 11.95
N ILE A 101 1.11 4.75 10.86
CA ILE A 101 0.54 5.44 9.71
C ILE A 101 0.43 4.41 8.58
N PRO A 102 -0.76 3.87 8.28
CA PRO A 102 -0.96 3.02 7.12
C PRO A 102 -0.66 3.83 5.85
N THR A 103 0.25 3.38 4.99
CA THR A 103 0.67 4.16 3.80
C THR A 103 -0.02 3.72 2.51
N VAL A 104 -0.68 2.56 2.53
CA VAL A 104 -1.38 2.00 1.38
C VAL A 104 -2.82 1.67 1.77
N PRO A 105 -3.82 1.95 0.92
CA PRO A 105 -5.18 1.51 1.15
C PRO A 105 -5.29 -0.01 0.94
N GLY A 106 -6.33 -0.62 1.52
CA GLY A 106 -6.67 -2.02 1.32
C GLY A 106 -6.72 -2.82 2.62
N ALA A 107 -6.62 -4.14 2.48
CA ALA A 107 -6.76 -5.07 3.59
C ALA A 107 -5.53 -5.08 4.51
N TYR A 108 -5.81 -5.12 5.81
CA TYR A 108 -4.83 -5.28 6.86
C TYR A 108 -5.27 -6.39 7.81
N SER A 109 -4.31 -7.01 8.48
CA SER A 109 -4.59 -7.93 9.59
C SER A 109 -3.61 -7.70 10.72
N VAL A 110 -4.03 -8.03 11.93
CA VAL A 110 -3.16 -8.01 13.11
C VAL A 110 -3.12 -9.39 13.74
N ARG A 111 -1.90 -9.87 14.01
CA ARG A 111 -1.67 -11.06 14.81
C ARG A 111 -1.30 -10.65 16.24
N ILE A 112 -2.02 -11.17 17.22
CA ILE A 112 -1.81 -10.94 18.64
C ILE A 112 -1.29 -12.25 19.23
N ALA A 113 -0.04 -12.25 19.70
CA ALA A 113 0.62 -13.43 20.22
C ALA A 113 1.28 -13.16 21.57
N GLY A 114 1.21 -14.11 22.50
CA GLY A 114 1.80 -13.99 23.83
C GLY A 114 1.01 -14.76 24.89
N ARG A 115 0.81 -14.14 26.05
CA ARG A 115 0.04 -14.73 27.16
C ARG A 115 -0.92 -13.71 27.78
N LEU A 116 -2.15 -14.15 28.07
CA LEU A 116 -3.19 -13.34 28.74
C LEU A 116 -3.12 -13.45 30.26
N ASN A 117 -2.51 -14.53 30.77
CA ASN A 117 -2.14 -14.75 32.16
C ASN A 117 -1.00 -15.80 32.21
N ALA A 118 -0.67 -16.33 33.39
CA ALA A 118 0.39 -17.33 33.53
C ALA A 118 0.18 -18.62 32.69
N THR A 119 -1.06 -19.04 32.47
CA THR A 119 -1.42 -20.35 31.89
C THR A 119 -2.11 -20.27 30.53
N THR A 120 -2.63 -19.12 30.12
CA THR A 120 -3.44 -18.93 28.91
C THR A 120 -2.59 -18.27 27.82
N PRO A 121 -2.03 -19.04 26.87
CA PRO A 121 -1.39 -18.49 25.69
C PRO A 121 -2.43 -17.90 24.73
N VAL A 122 -2.02 -16.91 23.94
CA VAL A 122 -2.81 -16.37 22.83
C VAL A 122 -1.95 -16.35 21.57
N ASP A 123 -2.55 -16.73 20.45
CA ASP A 123 -1.99 -16.59 19.11
C ASP A 123 -3.14 -16.54 18.11
N VAL A 124 -3.66 -15.34 17.87
CA VAL A 124 -4.82 -15.11 17.02
C VAL A 124 -4.49 -14.09 15.94
N THR A 125 -5.03 -14.28 14.74
CA THR A 125 -4.93 -13.30 13.64
C THR A 125 -6.31 -12.83 13.27
N VAL A 126 -6.49 -11.51 13.25
CA VAL A 126 -7.77 -10.85 12.99
C VAL A 126 -7.63 -9.95 11.77
N GLY A 127 -8.59 -10.03 10.86
CA GLY A 127 -8.69 -9.09 9.74
C GLY A 127 -9.23 -7.76 10.25
N LEU A 128 -8.62 -6.65 9.84
CA LEU A 128 -9.10 -5.32 10.18
C LEU A 128 -9.95 -4.76 9.03
N ASP A 129 -10.82 -3.81 9.35
CA ASP A 129 -11.54 -3.06 8.33
C ASP A 129 -10.55 -2.43 7.33
N PRO A 130 -10.85 -2.46 6.02
CA PRO A 130 -9.92 -1.97 5.01
C PRO A 130 -9.54 -0.50 5.23
N VAL A 131 -8.25 -0.21 5.09
CA VAL A 131 -7.77 1.17 5.08
C VAL A 131 -8.26 1.83 3.80
N ALA A 132 -9.00 2.92 3.97
CA ALA A 132 -9.56 3.70 2.87
C ALA A 132 -8.52 4.62 2.22
N GLN A 133 -8.75 4.91 0.94
CA GLN A 133 -7.92 5.83 0.19
C GLN A 133 -8.18 7.27 0.65
N THR A 134 -7.11 8.02 0.92
CA THR A 134 -7.17 9.41 1.42
C THR A 134 -8.00 10.32 0.52
N SER A 135 -7.95 10.11 -0.80
CA SER A 135 -8.68 10.90 -1.79
C SER A 135 -10.19 10.90 -1.60
N TYR A 136 -10.76 9.89 -0.91
CA TYR A 136 -12.20 9.85 -0.61
C TYR A 136 -12.64 10.88 0.43
N TYR A 137 -11.69 11.37 1.25
CA TYR A 137 -11.96 12.30 2.35
C TYR A 137 -11.31 13.68 2.15
N GLN A 138 -10.57 13.87 1.05
CA GLN A 138 -9.89 15.13 0.76
C GLN A 138 -10.83 16.14 0.11
N PHE A 139 -10.79 17.36 0.66
CA PHE A 139 -11.48 18.53 0.15
C PHE A 139 -10.65 19.77 0.51
N PRO A 140 -10.58 20.82 -0.33
CA PRO A 140 -11.25 20.98 -1.64
C PRO A 140 -10.48 20.37 -2.80
N VAL A 141 -9.19 20.09 -2.60
CA VAL A 141 -8.32 19.50 -3.63
C VAL A 141 -7.98 18.08 -3.22
N THR A 142 -8.13 17.17 -4.17
CA THR A 142 -7.69 15.79 -4.04
C THR A 142 -6.25 15.70 -4.53
N GLU A 143 -5.36 15.22 -3.69
CA GLU A 143 -3.95 15.03 -4.04
C GLU A 143 -3.77 13.71 -4.81
N PRO A 144 -2.80 13.63 -5.74
CA PRO A 144 -2.43 12.37 -6.38
C PRO A 144 -2.01 11.32 -5.35
N THR A 145 -2.39 10.06 -5.56
CA THR A 145 -1.92 8.98 -4.69
C THR A 145 -0.45 8.64 -4.94
N ALA A 146 0.18 7.91 -4.00
CA ALA A 146 1.51 7.36 -4.21
C ALA A 146 1.59 6.50 -5.49
N THR A 147 0.54 5.73 -5.79
CA THR A 147 0.44 4.92 -7.02
C THR A 147 0.35 5.80 -8.27
N ASP A 148 -0.45 6.87 -8.26
CA ASP A 148 -0.56 7.81 -9.39
C ASP A 148 0.78 8.49 -9.68
N LEU A 149 1.48 8.91 -8.63
CA LEU A 149 2.82 9.49 -8.74
C LEU A 149 3.83 8.47 -9.29
N GLN A 150 3.79 7.24 -8.83
CA GLN A 150 4.71 6.18 -9.27
C GLN A 150 4.48 5.82 -10.75
N ASN A 151 3.21 5.77 -11.18
CA ASN A 151 2.85 5.61 -12.59
C ASN A 151 3.36 6.78 -13.44
N SER A 152 3.22 8.01 -12.95
CA SER A 152 3.74 9.21 -13.63
C SER A 152 5.27 9.17 -13.78
N ILE A 153 5.99 8.76 -12.73
CA ILE A 153 7.46 8.57 -12.77
C ILE A 153 7.84 7.48 -13.77
N ALA A 154 7.15 6.34 -13.77
CA ALA A 154 7.42 5.25 -14.70
C ALA A 154 7.23 5.70 -16.17
N GLN A 155 6.17 6.46 -16.44
CA GLN A 155 5.91 7.03 -17.76
C GLN A 155 7.00 8.03 -18.18
N LEU A 156 7.43 8.92 -17.27
CA LEU A 156 8.52 9.86 -17.54
C LEU A 156 9.84 9.14 -17.84
N ASN A 157 10.17 8.09 -17.09
CA ASN A 157 11.36 7.27 -17.34
C ASN A 157 11.31 6.57 -18.71
N ALA A 158 10.14 6.07 -19.11
CA ALA A 158 9.95 5.47 -20.43
C ALA A 158 10.14 6.49 -21.56
N GLN A 159 9.65 7.72 -21.38
CA GLN A 159 9.88 8.81 -22.34
C GLN A 159 11.37 9.17 -22.43
N LEU A 160 12.06 9.32 -21.29
CA LEU A 160 13.51 9.59 -21.28
C LEU A 160 14.31 8.50 -22.02
N ALA A 161 13.97 7.23 -21.82
CA ALA A 161 14.60 6.11 -22.53
C ALA A 161 14.37 6.18 -24.06
N ALA A 162 13.16 6.53 -24.48
CA ALA A 162 12.83 6.72 -25.89
C ALA A 162 13.60 7.89 -26.52
N LEU A 163 13.70 9.03 -25.83
CA LEU A 163 14.50 10.17 -26.27
C LEU A 163 15.99 9.83 -26.37
N GLN A 164 16.54 9.11 -25.39
CA GLN A 164 17.93 8.65 -25.43
C GLN A 164 18.20 7.71 -26.60
N THR A 165 17.25 6.83 -26.92
CA THR A 165 17.34 5.94 -28.08
C THR A 165 17.33 6.74 -29.39
N LEU A 166 16.42 7.70 -29.52
CA LEU A 166 16.36 8.58 -30.69
C LEU A 166 17.66 9.38 -30.86
N LEU A 167 18.19 9.96 -29.78
CA LEU A 167 19.46 10.68 -29.80
C LEU A 167 20.61 9.78 -30.24
N THR A 168 20.66 8.54 -29.74
CA THR A 168 21.68 7.56 -30.11
C THR A 168 21.60 7.21 -31.60
N ILE A 169 20.39 6.99 -32.13
CA ILE A 169 20.16 6.76 -33.57
C ILE A 169 20.62 7.98 -34.38
N LEU A 170 20.24 9.19 -33.97
CA LEU A 170 20.58 10.41 -34.69
C LEU A 170 22.08 10.66 -34.72
N ILE A 171 22.79 10.44 -33.60
CA ILE A 171 24.25 10.50 -33.55
C ILE A 171 24.86 9.45 -34.47
N GLY A 172 24.35 8.22 -34.46
CA GLY A 172 24.80 7.16 -35.37
C GLY A 172 24.66 7.54 -36.84
N VAL A 173 23.48 8.08 -37.23
CA VAL A 173 23.22 8.57 -38.59
C VAL A 173 24.15 9.73 -38.94
N ALA A 174 24.35 10.69 -38.04
CA ALA A 174 25.25 11.82 -38.26
C ALA A 174 26.70 11.36 -38.49
N LEU A 175 27.20 10.41 -37.69
CA LEU A 175 28.54 9.85 -37.86
C LEU A 175 28.70 9.16 -39.23
N VAL A 176 27.71 8.37 -39.66
CA VAL A 176 27.71 7.73 -40.98
C VAL A 176 27.71 8.78 -42.09
N ALA A 177 26.88 9.82 -41.99
CA ALA A 177 26.82 10.90 -42.97
C ALA A 177 28.16 11.64 -43.11
N VAL A 178 28.84 11.91 -41.98
CA VAL A 178 30.18 12.54 -41.97
C VAL A 178 31.22 11.65 -42.67
N LEU A 179 31.21 10.34 -42.40
CA LEU A 179 32.13 9.38 -43.03
C LEU A 179 31.93 9.31 -44.55
N ILE A 180 30.67 9.26 -45.00
CA ILE A 180 30.33 9.26 -46.43
C ILE A 180 30.82 10.56 -47.08
N GLY A 181 30.52 11.72 -46.47
CA GLY A 181 30.95 13.03 -46.99
C GLY A 181 32.47 13.14 -47.13
N ALA A 182 33.22 12.66 -46.13
CA ALA A 182 34.69 12.63 -46.19
C ALA A 182 35.22 11.73 -47.32
N ALA A 183 34.65 10.54 -47.50
CA ALA A 183 35.05 9.62 -48.56
C ALA A 183 34.79 10.21 -49.96
N SER A 184 33.60 10.82 -50.16
CA SER A 184 33.26 11.51 -51.40
C SER A 184 34.26 12.64 -51.71
N LEU A 185 34.61 13.46 -50.73
CA LEU A 185 35.58 14.56 -50.90
C LEU A 185 36.97 14.03 -51.34
N VAL A 186 37.46 12.96 -50.71
CA VAL A 186 38.75 12.34 -51.07
C VAL A 186 38.75 11.84 -52.52
N LEU A 187 37.66 11.19 -52.94
CA LEU A 187 37.52 10.70 -54.31
C LEU A 187 37.52 11.84 -55.34
N THR A 188 36.78 12.93 -55.07
CA THR A 188 36.75 14.11 -55.96
C THR A 188 38.11 14.82 -56.05
N VAL A 189 38.83 14.95 -54.93
CA VAL A 189 40.18 15.54 -54.92
C VAL A 189 41.17 14.68 -55.71
N ARG A 190 41.07 13.34 -55.64
CA ARG A 190 41.91 12.44 -56.46
C ARG A 190 41.61 12.58 -57.95
N ALA A 191 40.35 12.59 -58.35
CA ALA A 191 39.94 12.72 -59.76
C ALA A 191 40.36 14.08 -60.37
N SER A 192 40.18 15.17 -59.64
CA SER A 192 40.60 16.51 -60.12
C SER A 192 42.12 16.65 -60.28
N ARG A 193 42.91 15.97 -59.44
CA ARG A 193 44.38 15.92 -59.56
C ARG A 193 44.86 15.09 -60.76
N SER A 194 44.14 14.03 -61.15
CA SER A 194 44.50 13.26 -62.35
C SER A 194 44.20 14.04 -63.63
N MET A 195 43.08 14.77 -63.67
CA MET A 195 42.71 15.62 -64.81
C MET A 195 43.67 16.78 -65.05
N ARG A 196 44.22 17.42 -64.00
CA ARG A 196 45.24 18.48 -64.14
C ARG A 196 46.62 18.00 -64.63
N ARG A 197 46.85 16.68 -64.67
CA ARG A 197 48.12 16.08 -65.12
C ARG A 197 48.05 15.52 -66.54
N ALA A 198 46.92 15.65 -67.22
CA ALA A 198 46.82 15.34 -68.64
C ALA A 198 47.25 16.58 -69.46
N PRO A 199 48.24 16.44 -70.38
CA PRO A 199 48.71 17.52 -71.25
C PRO A 199 47.71 17.90 -72.35
#